data_AF-A0A3N7FXW4-F1
#
_entry.id   AF-A0A3N7FXW4-F1
#
_cell.length_a   1.000
_cell.length_b   1.000
_cell.length_c   1.000
_cell.angle_alpha   90.00
_cell.angle_beta   90.00
_cell.angle_gamma   90.00
#
_symmetry.space_group_name_H-M   'P 1'
#
loop_
_entity.id
_entity.type
_entity.pdbx_description
1 polymer ?
#
loop_
_entity_poly.entity_id
_entity_poly.type
_entity_poly.pdbx_seq_one_letter_code
_entity_poly.pdbx_strand_id
1 'polypeptide(L)'
;MHLNCGQIKRCVGILEDYLKGHPSEADLSVIILLADVFMEIDAHNNALQHIEHAQMIYYSGKELPLELMIKAGICHVFLGNIEKAEIHFSALQQENFSIHPEFITKVADAFMSTECFHSALKYYHMLELNVGADNEGEIHVKIAQCYLSLNDRAKAIMFFYKALPMLKDSIDARVALASLILEDAKEDEAISLLSPPKDLDADSLDSNSYMQNPWWLDGKIKLKLCHIYKAKGMLEDFVNTISPLVRESLYVKTLRPKVKKRLTISVLRERISILNVQENDDVFGEVRPLASKSDLLRACRARKLLQKKEEQKAADKAAGIDLPSDYSDDESLLENRVSPLHDFLKDEAHHDLIIDLCKALQSLQRYSEALEIINLTLRLVSDKLPGDREEQLQSLLAQISFNATDPKHGFDYVRSAIQKQPHSIAAWNCYYKITSRLGKSHSKHAKFLRYMRNKHKRCVPPIVISAHQFTMLSHHQDAAREYLEAYKLMPECPLINLCAGTALINLTLGFRLQNKHQCLAQGLAFLYNNLQLTENSQEALYNIARAYHHVGLVSLAASYYEKVLAACEKDYPIPKLLNENSEMENMKPGYCDLRRESAYNLHLIYKNSGAFDLARQVLKNHCTF
;
A
#
# COMPACT_ATOMS: atom_id res chain seq x y z
N MET A 1 -40.31 -20.18 -15.99
CA MET A 1 -39.80 -19.39 -17.15
C MET A 1 -40.02 -17.89 -16.94
N HIS A 2 -41.26 -17.39 -16.78
CA HIS A 2 -41.51 -15.96 -16.60
C HIS A 2 -40.91 -15.36 -15.31
N LEU A 3 -40.89 -16.11 -14.20
CA LEU A 3 -40.19 -15.77 -12.95
C LEU A 3 -38.68 -15.54 -13.19
N ASN A 4 -37.99 -16.50 -13.80
CA ASN A 4 -36.55 -16.41 -14.11
C ASN A 4 -36.21 -15.27 -15.10
N CYS A 5 -37.21 -14.74 -15.83
CA CYS A 5 -37.05 -13.62 -16.75
C CYS A 5 -37.49 -12.26 -16.16
N GLY A 6 -37.80 -12.19 -14.85
CA GLY A 6 -38.23 -10.96 -14.18
C GLY A 6 -39.61 -10.44 -14.61
N GLN A 7 -40.43 -11.25 -15.28
CA GLN A 7 -41.76 -10.87 -15.78
C GLN A 7 -42.86 -11.19 -14.77
N ILE A 8 -42.76 -10.64 -13.56
CA ILE A 8 -43.56 -11.03 -12.39
C ILE A 8 -45.07 -10.75 -12.61
N LYS A 9 -45.42 -9.59 -13.17
CA LYS A 9 -46.83 -9.21 -13.45
C LYS A 9 -47.55 -10.18 -14.39
N ARG A 10 -46.84 -10.73 -15.38
CA ARG A 10 -47.41 -11.73 -16.30
C ARG A 10 -47.60 -13.08 -15.61
N CYS A 11 -46.68 -13.44 -14.71
CA CYS A 11 -46.79 -14.66 -13.92
C CYS A 11 -48.03 -14.62 -13.00
N VAL A 12 -48.20 -13.53 -12.25
CA VAL A 12 -49.36 -13.31 -11.37
C VAL A 12 -50.66 -13.39 -12.17
N GLY A 13 -50.75 -12.69 -13.31
CA GLY A 13 -51.96 -12.71 -14.15
C GLY A 13 -52.34 -14.11 -14.63
N ILE A 14 -51.36 -14.93 -15.06
CA ILE A 14 -51.60 -16.32 -15.50
C ILE A 14 -52.13 -17.19 -14.34
N LEU A 15 -51.57 -17.04 -13.15
CA LEU A 15 -51.96 -17.81 -11.96
C LEU A 15 -53.35 -17.39 -11.46
N GLU A 16 -53.65 -16.09 -11.43
CA GLU A 16 -54.98 -15.58 -11.08
C GLU A 16 -56.05 -16.01 -12.09
N ASP A 17 -55.74 -15.98 -13.38
CA ASP A 17 -56.67 -16.39 -14.44
C ASP A 17 -56.94 -17.90 -14.38
N TYR A 18 -55.96 -18.71 -14.00
CA TYR A 18 -56.15 -20.14 -13.74
C TYR A 18 -57.12 -20.38 -12.57
N LEU A 19 -56.96 -19.66 -11.45
CA LEU A 19 -57.85 -19.77 -10.29
C LEU A 19 -59.27 -19.31 -10.61
N LYS A 20 -59.43 -18.24 -11.41
CA LYS A 20 -60.75 -17.79 -11.89
C LYS A 20 -61.43 -18.84 -12.79
N GLY A 21 -60.65 -19.60 -13.56
CA GLY A 21 -61.13 -20.69 -14.40
C GLY A 21 -61.57 -21.95 -13.64
N HIS A 22 -61.14 -22.10 -12.37
CA HIS A 22 -61.40 -23.29 -11.53
C HIS A 22 -61.91 -22.90 -10.13
N PRO A 23 -63.14 -22.35 -10.01
CA PRO A 23 -63.65 -21.78 -8.77
C PRO A 23 -64.00 -22.81 -7.68
N SER A 24 -64.15 -24.09 -8.02
CA SER A 24 -64.58 -25.15 -7.08
C SER A 24 -63.50 -26.20 -6.76
N GLU A 25 -62.47 -26.34 -7.59
CA GLU A 25 -61.36 -27.27 -7.42
C GLU A 25 -60.06 -26.63 -7.92
N ALA A 26 -59.37 -25.89 -7.06
CA ALA A 26 -58.04 -25.38 -7.36
C ALA A 26 -56.95 -26.33 -6.87
N ASP A 27 -55.91 -26.50 -7.69
CA ASP A 27 -54.70 -27.20 -7.28
C ASP A 27 -53.97 -26.39 -6.18
N LEU A 28 -53.74 -27.04 -5.03
CA LEU A 28 -53.02 -26.47 -3.89
C LEU A 28 -51.66 -25.89 -4.30
N SER A 29 -50.97 -26.52 -5.25
CA SER A 29 -49.67 -26.07 -5.74
C SER A 29 -49.73 -24.70 -6.42
N VAL A 30 -50.84 -24.37 -7.09
CA VAL A 30 -51.03 -23.08 -7.77
C VAL A 30 -51.26 -21.95 -6.76
N ILE A 31 -52.01 -22.24 -5.69
CA ILE A 31 -52.25 -21.28 -4.60
C ILE A 31 -50.95 -21.00 -3.83
N ILE A 32 -50.18 -22.05 -3.53
CA ILE A 32 -48.86 -21.95 -2.89
C ILE A 32 -47.92 -21.11 -3.74
N LEU A 33 -47.83 -21.40 -5.04
CA LEU A 33 -46.96 -20.66 -5.97
C LEU A 33 -47.38 -19.20 -6.11
N LEU A 34 -48.68 -18.90 -6.15
CA LEU A 34 -49.17 -17.52 -6.20
C LEU A 34 -48.80 -16.75 -4.93
N ALA A 35 -48.94 -17.36 -3.76
CA ALA A 35 -48.52 -16.77 -2.50
C ALA A 35 -47.01 -16.50 -2.46
N ASP A 36 -46.18 -17.44 -2.92
CA ASP A 36 -44.72 -17.26 -2.99
C ASP A 36 -44.33 -16.08 -3.89
N VAL A 37 -44.94 -15.98 -5.07
CA VAL A 37 -44.68 -14.86 -6.00
C VAL A 37 -45.03 -13.51 -5.37
N PHE A 38 -46.14 -13.43 -4.63
CA PHE A 38 -46.52 -12.19 -3.94
C PHE A 38 -45.60 -11.87 -2.75
N MET A 39 -45.12 -12.90 -2.03
CA MET A 39 -44.15 -12.72 -0.94
C MET A 39 -42.78 -12.27 -1.47
N GLU A 40 -42.34 -12.75 -2.63
CA GLU A 40 -41.07 -12.33 -3.27
C GLU A 40 -41.06 -10.86 -3.73
N ILE A 41 -42.23 -10.25 -3.96
CA ILE A 41 -42.36 -8.84 -4.35
C ILE A 41 -42.78 -7.92 -3.20
N ASP A 42 -42.64 -8.38 -1.95
CA ASP A 42 -43.06 -7.68 -0.72
C ASP A 42 -44.56 -7.31 -0.68
N ALA A 43 -45.40 -7.96 -1.49
CA ALA A 43 -46.84 -7.73 -1.55
C ALA A 43 -47.61 -8.66 -0.61
N HIS A 44 -47.22 -8.68 0.66
CA HIS A 44 -47.74 -9.60 1.68
C HIS A 44 -49.26 -9.51 1.91
N ASN A 45 -49.86 -8.34 1.73
CA ASN A 45 -51.31 -8.17 1.85
C ASN A 45 -52.08 -8.91 0.73
N ASN A 46 -51.54 -8.89 -0.49
CA ASN A 46 -52.17 -9.58 -1.62
C ASN A 46 -52.02 -11.10 -1.46
N ALA A 47 -50.84 -11.57 -1.03
CA ALA A 47 -50.64 -12.97 -0.68
C ALA A 47 -51.66 -13.44 0.36
N LEU A 48 -51.87 -12.66 1.42
CA LEU A 48 -52.83 -12.98 2.47
C LEU A 48 -54.27 -13.05 1.95
N GLN A 49 -54.71 -12.08 1.14
CA GLN A 49 -56.05 -12.08 0.53
C GLN A 49 -56.30 -13.34 -0.31
N HIS A 50 -55.31 -13.80 -1.08
CA HIS A 50 -55.45 -15.03 -1.85
C HIS A 50 -55.48 -16.28 -0.98
N ILE A 51 -54.74 -16.32 0.13
CA ILE A 51 -54.77 -17.43 1.08
C ILE A 51 -56.10 -17.48 1.84
N GLU A 52 -56.62 -16.33 2.30
CA GLU A 52 -57.94 -16.23 2.95
C GLU A 52 -59.06 -16.61 1.98
N HIS A 53 -58.98 -16.16 0.72
CA HIS A 53 -59.92 -16.56 -0.33
C HIS A 53 -59.89 -18.07 -0.56
N ALA A 54 -58.71 -18.67 -0.60
CA ALA A 54 -58.55 -20.11 -0.71
C ALA A 54 -59.13 -20.85 0.50
N GLN A 55 -58.94 -20.34 1.71
CA GLN A 55 -59.52 -20.90 2.93
C GLN A 55 -61.05 -20.88 2.90
N MET A 56 -61.64 -19.76 2.45
CA MET A 56 -63.09 -19.59 2.38
C MET A 56 -63.77 -20.46 1.33
N ILE A 57 -63.12 -20.66 0.18
CA ILE A 57 -63.73 -21.37 -0.96
C ILE A 57 -63.42 -22.87 -0.93
N TYR A 58 -62.14 -23.24 -0.79
CA TYR A 58 -61.69 -24.63 -0.95
C TYR A 58 -61.63 -25.40 0.37
N TYR A 59 -61.52 -24.69 1.51
CA TYR A 59 -61.36 -25.29 2.84
C TYR A 59 -62.45 -24.86 3.84
N SER A 60 -63.65 -24.50 3.36
CA SER A 60 -64.78 -24.14 4.23
C SER A 60 -65.10 -25.27 5.22
N GLY A 61 -64.75 -25.07 6.50
CA GLY A 61 -64.92 -26.05 7.57
C GLY A 61 -63.82 -27.12 7.71
N LYS A 62 -62.69 -27.00 6.99
CA LYS A 62 -61.52 -27.89 7.09
C LYS A 62 -60.27 -27.11 7.53
N GLU A 63 -59.30 -27.80 8.13
CA GLU A 63 -57.99 -27.21 8.41
C GLU A 63 -57.24 -26.91 7.11
N LEU A 64 -56.64 -25.71 7.05
CA LEU A 64 -55.82 -25.28 5.93
C LEU A 64 -54.50 -26.09 5.92
N PRO A 65 -53.93 -26.43 4.75
CA PRO A 65 -52.63 -27.10 4.69
C PRO A 65 -51.54 -26.32 5.44
N LEU A 66 -50.66 -27.05 6.14
CA LEU A 66 -49.62 -26.48 7.00
C LEU A 66 -48.79 -25.40 6.29
N GLU A 67 -48.37 -25.64 5.05
CA GLU A 67 -47.59 -24.68 4.27
C GLU A 67 -48.32 -23.35 4.02
N LEU A 68 -49.63 -23.37 3.72
CA LEU A 68 -50.41 -22.15 3.54
C LEU A 68 -50.64 -21.41 4.86
N MET A 69 -50.82 -22.14 5.98
CA MET A 69 -50.91 -21.54 7.31
C MET A 69 -49.61 -20.80 7.68
N ILE A 70 -48.45 -21.42 7.40
CA ILE A 70 -47.14 -20.80 7.64
C ILE A 70 -46.96 -19.56 6.77
N LYS A 71 -47.27 -19.61 5.46
CA LYS A 71 -47.17 -18.44 4.58
C LYS A 71 -48.11 -17.30 5.02
N ALA A 72 -49.33 -17.61 5.45
CA ALA A 72 -50.25 -16.61 6.03
C ALA A 72 -49.67 -15.98 7.31
N GLY A 73 -49.10 -16.80 8.20
CA GLY A 73 -48.40 -16.34 9.39
C GLY A 73 -47.22 -15.42 9.06
N ILE A 74 -46.36 -15.80 8.09
CA ILE A 74 -45.24 -14.97 7.64
C ILE A 74 -45.74 -13.64 7.06
N CYS A 75 -46.80 -13.65 6.24
CA CYS A 75 -47.40 -12.41 5.73
C CYS A 75 -47.89 -11.52 6.87
N HIS A 76 -48.50 -12.08 7.91
CA HIS A 76 -48.88 -11.32 9.10
C HIS A 76 -47.68 -10.72 9.85
N VAL A 77 -46.54 -11.42 9.93
CA VAL A 77 -45.29 -10.89 10.52
C VAL A 77 -44.81 -9.66 9.75
N PHE A 78 -44.71 -9.74 8.42
CA PHE A 78 -44.30 -8.59 7.59
C PHE A 78 -45.31 -7.42 7.62
N LEU A 79 -46.59 -7.70 7.91
CA LEU A 79 -47.63 -6.69 8.10
C LEU A 79 -47.70 -6.15 9.55
N GLY A 80 -46.81 -6.58 10.45
CA GLY A 80 -46.76 -6.14 11.86
C GLY A 80 -47.81 -6.75 12.78
N ASN A 81 -48.58 -7.75 12.32
CA ASN A 81 -49.67 -8.38 13.06
C ASN A 81 -49.18 -9.64 13.81
N ILE A 82 -48.30 -9.46 14.80
CA ILE A 82 -47.61 -10.56 15.49
C ILE A 82 -48.58 -11.53 16.19
N GLU A 83 -49.64 -11.02 16.83
CA GLU A 83 -50.62 -11.86 17.54
C GLU A 83 -51.35 -12.81 16.58
N LYS A 84 -51.71 -12.33 15.39
CA LYS A 84 -52.35 -13.16 14.36
C LYS A 84 -51.37 -14.19 13.79
N ALA A 85 -50.11 -13.78 13.60
CA ALA A 85 -49.07 -14.69 13.14
C ALA A 85 -48.86 -15.86 14.12
N GLU A 86 -48.80 -15.60 15.43
CA GLU A 86 -48.66 -16.63 16.47
C GLU A 86 -49.85 -17.61 16.51
N ILE A 87 -51.06 -17.16 16.20
CA ILE A 87 -52.22 -18.06 16.04
C ILE A 87 -51.99 -19.04 14.88
N HIS A 88 -51.53 -18.55 13.73
CA HIS A 88 -51.20 -19.42 12.59
C HIS A 88 -50.02 -20.36 12.87
N PHE A 89 -49.06 -19.91 13.68
CA PHE A 89 -47.93 -20.73 14.11
C PHE A 89 -48.25 -21.68 15.26
N SER A 90 -49.39 -21.55 15.95
CA SER A 90 -49.81 -22.50 17.00
C SER A 90 -50.07 -23.92 16.47
N ALA A 91 -50.28 -24.07 15.15
CA ALA A 91 -50.35 -25.34 14.44
C ALA A 91 -48.99 -26.05 14.32
N LEU A 92 -47.88 -25.31 14.48
CA LEU A 92 -46.54 -25.86 14.58
C LEU A 92 -46.33 -26.34 16.03
N GLN A 93 -46.73 -27.58 16.34
CA GLN A 93 -46.54 -28.24 17.65
C GLN A 93 -45.43 -29.31 17.63
N GLN A 94 -44.99 -29.73 18.83
CA GLN A 94 -43.84 -30.64 19.09
C GLN A 94 -43.74 -31.89 18.20
N GLU A 95 -44.87 -32.43 17.77
CA GLU A 95 -44.95 -33.70 17.04
C GLU A 95 -44.79 -33.54 15.51
N ASN A 96 -45.04 -32.36 14.92
CA ASN A 96 -44.86 -32.08 13.49
C ASN A 96 -43.44 -31.57 13.14
N PHE A 97 -42.59 -31.34 14.14
CA PHE A 97 -41.30 -30.65 13.99
C PHE A 97 -40.19 -31.48 13.38
N SER A 98 -40.15 -32.79 13.66
CA SER A 98 -39.15 -33.67 13.06
C SER A 98 -39.35 -33.90 11.56
N ILE A 99 -40.51 -33.47 11.02
CA ILE A 99 -40.92 -33.75 9.65
C ILE A 99 -40.59 -32.57 8.72
N HIS A 100 -40.62 -31.32 9.19
CA HIS A 100 -40.46 -30.11 8.35
C HIS A 100 -39.65 -28.95 8.99
N PRO A 101 -38.33 -29.11 9.25
CA PRO A 101 -37.47 -28.06 9.80
C PRO A 101 -37.32 -26.80 8.91
N GLU A 102 -37.54 -26.95 7.59
CA GLU A 102 -37.50 -25.87 6.61
C GLU A 102 -38.55 -24.78 6.88
N PHE A 103 -39.72 -25.16 7.40
CA PHE A 103 -40.79 -24.22 7.69
C PHE A 103 -40.50 -23.37 8.92
N ILE A 104 -39.92 -23.97 9.96
CA ILE A 104 -39.53 -23.24 11.18
C ILE A 104 -38.39 -22.26 10.86
N THR A 105 -37.44 -22.66 10.02
CA THR A 105 -36.38 -21.75 9.53
C THR A 105 -36.97 -20.54 8.83
N LYS A 106 -37.96 -20.72 7.95
CA LYS A 106 -38.66 -19.61 7.26
C LYS A 106 -39.39 -18.68 8.23
N VAL A 107 -40.04 -19.23 9.27
CA VAL A 107 -40.72 -18.42 10.31
C VAL A 107 -39.70 -17.61 11.12
N ALA A 108 -38.61 -18.25 11.56
CA ALA A 108 -37.56 -17.59 12.32
C ALA A 108 -36.87 -16.48 11.51
N ASP A 109 -36.57 -16.74 10.24
CA ASP A 109 -35.96 -15.76 9.32
C ASP A 109 -36.89 -14.57 9.06
N ALA A 110 -38.21 -14.78 8.98
CA ALA A 110 -39.20 -13.71 8.85
C ALA A 110 -39.28 -12.82 10.10
N PHE A 111 -39.19 -13.40 11.30
CA PHE A 111 -39.10 -12.60 12.53
C PHE A 111 -37.76 -11.87 12.64
N MET A 112 -36.68 -12.47 12.15
CA MET A 112 -35.36 -11.84 12.11
C MET A 112 -35.32 -10.64 11.15
N SER A 113 -35.91 -10.76 9.95
CA SER A 113 -35.95 -9.68 8.96
C SER A 113 -36.85 -8.51 9.37
N THR A 114 -37.82 -8.74 10.25
CA THR A 114 -38.73 -7.71 10.80
C THR A 114 -38.28 -7.15 12.16
N GLU A 115 -37.02 -7.39 12.54
CA GLU A 115 -36.41 -6.93 13.81
C GLU A 115 -37.10 -7.42 15.10
N CYS A 116 -37.92 -8.47 14.99
CA CYS A 116 -38.64 -9.09 16.11
C CYS A 116 -37.80 -10.21 16.77
N PHE A 117 -36.65 -9.83 17.34
CA PHE A 117 -35.61 -10.77 17.77
C PHE A 117 -36.04 -11.76 18.88
N HIS A 118 -36.93 -11.36 19.80
CA HIS A 118 -37.42 -12.27 20.85
C HIS A 118 -38.23 -13.44 20.28
N SER A 119 -39.10 -13.16 19.30
CA SER A 119 -39.86 -14.20 18.60
C SER A 119 -38.95 -15.04 17.71
N ALA A 120 -37.98 -14.43 17.02
CA ALA A 120 -36.99 -15.16 16.23
C ALA A 120 -36.21 -16.17 17.10
N LEU A 121 -35.74 -15.76 18.29
CA LEU A 121 -35.04 -16.65 19.24
C LEU A 121 -35.89 -17.85 19.68
N LYS A 122 -37.20 -17.66 19.90
CA LYS A 122 -38.12 -18.76 20.26
C LYS A 122 -38.06 -19.86 19.20
N TYR A 123 -38.16 -19.50 17.92
CA TYR A 123 -38.12 -20.48 16.82
C TYR A 123 -36.72 -21.02 16.54
N TYR A 124 -35.65 -20.21 16.66
CA TYR A 124 -34.28 -20.73 16.50
C TYR A 124 -33.86 -21.68 17.63
N HIS A 125 -34.24 -21.45 18.89
CA HIS A 125 -33.99 -22.42 19.97
C HIS A 125 -34.81 -23.70 19.80
N MET A 126 -36.01 -23.62 19.22
CA MET A 126 -36.76 -24.82 18.84
C MET A 126 -36.04 -25.65 17.76
N LEU A 127 -35.30 -25.00 16.86
CA LEU A 127 -34.45 -25.66 15.87
C LEU A 127 -33.18 -26.26 16.49
N GLU A 128 -32.54 -25.56 17.45
CA GLU A 128 -31.35 -26.04 18.19
C GLU A 128 -31.60 -27.40 18.86
N LEU A 129 -32.82 -27.65 19.36
CA LEU A 129 -33.15 -28.89 20.07
C LEU A 129 -33.40 -30.11 19.17
N ASN A 130 -33.64 -29.92 17.87
CA ASN A 130 -34.26 -30.95 17.02
C ASN A 130 -33.51 -31.25 15.70
N VAL A 131 -32.53 -30.44 15.28
CA VAL A 131 -31.86 -30.59 13.97
C VAL A 131 -30.61 -31.46 14.08
N GLY A 132 -30.48 -32.44 13.19
CA GLY A 132 -29.26 -33.23 13.00
C GLY A 132 -28.22 -32.48 12.18
N ALA A 133 -27.02 -32.33 12.75
CA ALA A 133 -25.68 -32.04 12.22
C ALA A 133 -25.46 -31.05 11.05
N ASP A 134 -26.27 -31.02 9.99
CA ASP A 134 -25.88 -30.38 8.72
C ASP A 134 -26.12 -28.85 8.68
N ASN A 135 -27.06 -28.31 9.47
CA ASN A 135 -27.39 -26.87 9.51
C ASN A 135 -27.25 -26.21 10.90
N GLU A 136 -26.75 -26.95 11.89
CA GLU A 136 -26.68 -26.52 13.29
C GLU A 136 -25.81 -25.26 13.47
N GLY A 137 -24.71 -25.17 12.71
CA GLY A 137 -23.80 -24.02 12.75
C GLY A 137 -24.43 -22.71 12.28
N GLU A 138 -25.23 -22.73 11.21
CA GLU A 138 -25.92 -21.52 10.70
C GLU A 138 -26.99 -21.02 11.66
N ILE A 139 -27.72 -21.94 12.29
CA ILE A 139 -28.71 -21.62 13.32
C ILE A 139 -28.02 -20.94 14.51
N HIS A 140 -26.89 -21.46 14.98
CA HIS A 140 -26.12 -20.83 16.05
C HIS A 140 -25.65 -19.40 15.70
N VAL A 141 -25.24 -19.14 14.44
CA VAL A 141 -24.90 -17.78 13.98
C VAL A 141 -26.12 -16.86 14.04
N LYS A 142 -27.29 -17.32 13.56
CA LYS A 142 -28.54 -16.54 13.59
C LYS A 142 -29.01 -16.25 15.02
N ILE A 143 -28.89 -17.22 15.93
CA ILE A 143 -29.14 -17.03 17.38
C ILE A 143 -28.19 -15.98 17.95
N ALA A 144 -26.89 -16.07 17.63
CA ALA A 144 -25.90 -15.10 18.09
C ALA A 144 -26.21 -13.69 17.59
N GLN A 145 -26.59 -13.53 16.32
CA GLN A 145 -27.03 -12.25 15.74
C GLN A 145 -28.28 -11.70 16.44
N CYS A 146 -29.27 -12.53 16.76
CA CYS A 146 -30.45 -12.10 17.52
C CYS A 146 -30.05 -11.56 18.91
N TYR A 147 -29.17 -12.27 19.63
CA TYR A 147 -28.68 -11.82 20.93
C TYR A 147 -27.86 -10.54 20.85
N LEU A 148 -27.09 -10.34 19.77
CA LEU A 148 -26.42 -9.07 19.50
C LEU A 148 -27.40 -7.92 19.33
N SER A 149 -28.45 -8.11 18.53
CA SER A 149 -29.48 -7.08 18.33
C SER A 149 -30.26 -6.77 19.63
N LEU A 150 -30.39 -7.75 20.52
CA LEU A 150 -30.95 -7.58 21.87
C LEU A 150 -29.95 -7.05 22.91
N ASN A 151 -28.72 -6.73 22.51
CA ASN A 151 -27.63 -6.24 23.37
C ASN A 151 -27.19 -7.23 24.47
N ASP A 152 -27.48 -8.53 24.33
CA ASP A 152 -27.02 -9.61 25.22
C ASP A 152 -25.73 -10.24 24.66
N ARG A 153 -24.63 -9.52 24.85
CA ARG A 153 -23.32 -9.85 24.27
C ARG A 153 -22.74 -11.17 24.77
N ALA A 154 -22.94 -11.50 26.06
CA ALA A 154 -22.40 -12.72 26.65
C ALA A 154 -22.99 -13.98 25.98
N LYS A 155 -24.30 -13.98 25.72
CA LYS A 155 -24.94 -15.08 24.99
C LYS A 155 -24.54 -15.09 23.53
N ALA A 156 -24.40 -13.93 22.89
CA ALA A 156 -23.92 -13.88 21.50
C ALA A 156 -22.54 -14.52 21.35
N ILE A 157 -21.56 -14.18 22.20
CA ILE A 157 -20.23 -14.79 22.20
C ILE A 157 -20.30 -16.31 22.38
N MET A 158 -21.12 -16.77 23.34
CA MET A 158 -21.33 -18.20 23.58
C MET A 158 -21.85 -18.93 22.33
N PHE A 159 -22.85 -18.37 21.64
CA PHE A 159 -23.41 -18.98 20.43
C PHE A 159 -22.48 -18.92 19.22
N PHE A 160 -21.68 -17.86 19.08
CA PHE A 160 -20.61 -17.84 18.06
C PHE A 160 -19.55 -18.93 18.33
N TYR A 161 -19.18 -19.17 19.58
CA TYR A 161 -18.27 -20.27 19.93
C TYR A 161 -18.86 -21.65 19.63
N LYS A 162 -20.18 -21.83 19.80
CA LYS A 162 -20.88 -23.06 19.37
C LYS A 162 -20.92 -23.21 17.85
N ALA A 163 -21.01 -22.11 17.10
CA ALA A 163 -21.13 -22.13 15.64
C ALA A 163 -19.81 -22.50 14.91
N LEU A 164 -18.67 -22.00 15.38
CA LEU A 164 -17.38 -22.10 14.67
C LEU A 164 -16.86 -23.54 14.43
N PRO A 165 -17.03 -24.52 15.35
CA PRO A 165 -16.64 -25.91 15.09
C PRO A 165 -17.39 -26.54 13.90
N MET A 166 -18.62 -26.10 13.65
CA MET A 166 -19.50 -26.56 12.58
C MET A 166 -19.28 -25.76 11.29
N LEU A 167 -19.04 -24.45 11.39
CA LEU A 167 -18.77 -23.55 10.27
C LEU A 167 -17.28 -23.19 10.17
N LYS A 168 -16.45 -24.19 9.89
CA LYS A 168 -14.98 -24.04 9.87
C LYS A 168 -14.45 -23.02 8.86
N ASP A 169 -15.21 -22.67 7.83
CA ASP A 169 -14.80 -21.71 6.80
C ASP A 169 -15.56 -20.37 6.87
N SER A 170 -16.42 -20.17 7.87
CA SER A 170 -17.20 -18.92 7.97
C SER A 170 -16.34 -17.74 8.40
N ILE A 171 -16.06 -16.85 7.44
CA ILE A 171 -15.30 -15.61 7.64
C ILE A 171 -16.11 -14.60 8.46
N ASP A 172 -17.38 -14.39 8.10
CA ASP A 172 -18.20 -13.35 8.72
C ASP A 172 -18.48 -13.67 10.20
N ALA A 173 -18.69 -14.94 10.55
CA ALA A 173 -18.86 -15.35 11.95
C ALA A 173 -17.58 -15.11 12.79
N ARG A 174 -16.40 -15.40 12.23
CA ARG A 174 -15.11 -15.14 12.89
C ARG A 174 -14.85 -13.65 13.09
N VAL A 175 -15.10 -12.83 12.07
CA VAL A 175 -14.90 -11.38 12.14
C VAL A 175 -15.88 -10.75 13.14
N ALA A 176 -17.13 -11.21 13.17
CA ALA A 176 -18.12 -10.79 14.16
C ALA A 176 -17.68 -11.14 15.59
N LEU A 177 -17.32 -12.41 15.84
CA LEU A 177 -16.84 -12.85 17.15
C LEU A 177 -15.57 -12.10 17.59
N ALA A 178 -14.58 -11.95 16.71
CA ALA A 178 -13.37 -11.20 17.00
C ALA A 178 -13.67 -9.73 17.37
N SER A 179 -14.68 -9.12 16.74
CA SER A 179 -15.09 -7.75 17.07
C SER A 179 -15.65 -7.66 18.49
N LEU A 180 -16.44 -8.64 18.93
CA LEU A 180 -16.97 -8.71 20.30
C LEU A 180 -15.87 -8.94 21.34
N ILE A 181 -14.94 -9.86 21.06
CA ILE A 181 -13.81 -10.16 21.94
C ILE A 181 -12.90 -8.93 22.13
N LEU A 182 -12.76 -8.10 21.09
CA LEU A 182 -12.00 -6.85 21.18
C LEU A 182 -12.68 -5.80 22.07
N GLU A 183 -14.02 -5.75 22.11
CA GLU A 183 -14.73 -4.88 23.06
C GLU A 183 -14.49 -5.29 24.52
N ASP A 184 -14.29 -6.59 24.76
CA ASP A 184 -13.92 -7.15 26.08
C ASP A 184 -12.42 -6.96 26.43
N ALA A 185 -11.66 -6.24 25.61
CA ALA A 185 -10.20 -6.03 25.76
C ALA A 185 -9.40 -7.34 25.86
N LYS A 186 -9.80 -8.37 25.11
CA LYS A 186 -9.09 -9.65 25.02
C LYS A 186 -8.41 -9.81 23.66
N GLU A 187 -7.44 -8.95 23.36
CA GLU A 187 -6.84 -8.88 22.03
C GLU A 187 -6.10 -10.16 21.63
N ASP A 188 -5.46 -10.86 22.58
CA ASP A 188 -4.73 -12.10 22.31
C ASP A 188 -5.66 -13.26 21.90
N GLU A 189 -6.87 -13.31 22.47
CA GLU A 189 -7.91 -14.27 22.11
C GLU A 189 -8.43 -13.98 20.68
N ALA A 190 -8.65 -12.69 20.35
CA ALA A 190 -9.05 -12.27 19.02
C ALA A 190 -7.96 -12.56 17.95
N ILE A 191 -6.68 -12.36 18.29
CA ILE A 191 -5.55 -12.72 17.41
C ILE A 191 -5.52 -14.22 17.19
N SER A 192 -5.65 -15.03 18.25
CA SER A 192 -5.63 -16.49 18.14
C SER A 192 -6.80 -17.03 17.31
N LEU A 193 -7.97 -16.37 17.37
CA LEU A 193 -9.15 -16.74 16.59
C LEU A 193 -8.99 -16.48 15.09
N LEU A 194 -8.31 -15.39 14.73
CA LEU A 194 -8.15 -14.94 13.34
C LEU A 194 -6.86 -15.46 12.69
N SER A 195 -5.91 -15.96 13.49
CA SER A 195 -4.65 -16.54 13.04
C SER A 195 -4.84 -17.96 12.50
N PRO A 196 -3.94 -18.43 11.60
CA PRO A 196 -3.99 -19.81 11.11
C PRO A 196 -3.90 -20.83 12.26
N PRO A 197 -4.52 -22.03 12.12
CA PRO A 197 -4.39 -23.10 13.10
C PRO A 197 -2.93 -23.48 13.36
N LYS A 198 -2.58 -23.74 14.62
CA LYS A 198 -1.20 -24.05 15.04
C LYS A 198 -0.71 -25.43 14.57
N ASP A 199 -1.61 -26.33 14.19
CA ASP A 199 -1.32 -27.74 13.86
C ASP A 199 -1.18 -28.01 12.35
N LEU A 200 -0.75 -27.01 11.57
CA LEU A 200 -0.49 -27.20 10.14
C LEU A 200 0.92 -27.78 9.94
N ASP A 201 1.02 -29.11 9.94
CA ASP A 201 2.17 -29.80 9.36
C ASP A 201 2.20 -29.49 7.85
N ALA A 202 3.34 -28.97 7.37
CA ALA A 202 3.54 -28.57 5.97
C ALA A 202 3.39 -29.72 4.95
N ASP A 203 3.25 -30.97 5.42
CA ASP A 203 3.20 -32.19 4.62
C ASP A 203 1.78 -32.77 4.42
N SER A 204 0.72 -32.21 5.00
CA SER A 204 -0.66 -32.72 4.82
C SER A 204 -1.49 -31.96 3.77
N LEU A 205 -0.86 -31.13 2.94
CA LEU A 205 -1.50 -30.52 1.77
C LEU A 205 -1.64 -31.58 0.67
N ASP A 206 -2.67 -32.42 0.80
CA ASP A 206 -3.11 -33.30 -0.27
C ASP A 206 -3.25 -32.48 -1.56
N SER A 207 -2.52 -32.93 -2.58
CA SER A 207 -2.33 -32.27 -3.87
C SER A 207 -3.61 -32.20 -4.75
N ASN A 208 -4.79 -32.30 -4.15
CA ASN A 208 -6.09 -32.34 -4.83
C ASN A 208 -7.07 -31.21 -4.42
N SER A 209 -6.66 -30.21 -3.63
CA SER A 209 -7.54 -29.10 -3.20
C SER A 209 -7.25 -27.76 -3.90
N TYR A 210 -7.00 -27.77 -5.22
CA TYR A 210 -6.80 -26.56 -6.05
C TYR A 210 -7.99 -25.56 -6.10
N MET A 211 -9.01 -25.68 -5.23
CA MET A 211 -10.27 -24.93 -5.34
C MET A 211 -10.78 -24.26 -4.06
N GLN A 212 -10.09 -24.28 -2.92
CA GLN A 212 -10.51 -23.50 -1.75
C GLN A 212 -9.33 -22.73 -1.15
N ASN A 213 -9.36 -21.41 -1.31
CA ASN A 213 -8.47 -20.51 -0.57
C ASN A 213 -8.77 -20.66 0.93
N PRO A 214 -7.78 -20.99 1.78
CA PRO A 214 -7.99 -21.09 3.22
C PRO A 214 -8.61 -19.82 3.80
N TRP A 215 -9.54 -19.96 4.75
CA TRP A 215 -10.27 -18.83 5.33
C TRP A 215 -9.35 -17.75 5.91
N TRP A 216 -8.21 -18.12 6.51
CA TRP A 216 -7.25 -17.18 7.12
C TRP A 216 -6.51 -16.31 6.11
N LEU A 217 -6.57 -16.63 4.81
CA LEU A 217 -6.01 -15.79 3.75
C LEU A 217 -6.96 -14.70 3.28
N ASP A 218 -8.22 -14.73 3.72
CA ASP A 218 -9.25 -13.76 3.33
C ASP A 218 -8.87 -12.32 3.68
N GLY A 219 -9.23 -11.40 2.77
CA GLY A 219 -8.93 -9.98 2.92
C GLY A 219 -9.55 -9.36 4.17
N LYS A 220 -10.80 -9.72 4.53
CA LYS A 220 -11.48 -9.18 5.72
C LYS A 220 -10.77 -9.58 7.00
N ILE A 221 -10.32 -10.83 7.09
CA ILE A 221 -9.60 -11.35 8.26
C ILE A 221 -8.26 -10.65 8.43
N LYS A 222 -7.48 -10.56 7.36
CA LYS A 222 -6.18 -9.87 7.37
C LYS A 222 -6.32 -8.38 7.69
N LEU A 223 -7.36 -7.71 7.20
CA LEU A 223 -7.65 -6.32 7.57
C LEU A 223 -8.03 -6.17 9.05
N LYS A 224 -8.83 -7.11 9.58
CA LYS A 224 -9.16 -7.08 11.02
C LYS A 224 -7.89 -7.31 11.87
N LEU A 225 -7.08 -8.30 11.52
CA LEU A 225 -5.79 -8.57 12.18
C LEU A 225 -4.84 -7.38 12.11
N CYS A 226 -4.71 -6.71 10.96
CA CYS A 226 -3.81 -5.57 10.85
C CYS A 226 -4.23 -4.41 11.76
N HIS A 227 -5.53 -4.16 11.92
CA HIS A 227 -6.02 -3.16 12.88
C HIS A 227 -5.67 -3.54 14.33
N ILE A 228 -5.78 -4.82 14.69
CA ILE A 228 -5.41 -5.30 16.03
C ILE A 228 -3.90 -5.14 16.28
N TYR A 229 -3.06 -5.59 15.35
CA TYR A 229 -1.60 -5.48 15.47
C TYR A 229 -1.14 -4.03 15.56
N LYS A 230 -1.75 -3.13 14.77
CA LYS A 230 -1.49 -1.69 14.84
C LYS A 230 -1.86 -1.13 16.23
N ALA A 231 -3.02 -1.50 16.77
CA ALA A 231 -3.46 -1.03 18.08
C ALA A 231 -2.55 -1.51 19.23
N LYS A 232 -2.04 -2.76 19.17
CA LYS A 232 -1.07 -3.30 20.14
C LYS A 232 0.37 -2.78 19.95
N GLY A 233 0.68 -2.10 18.85
CA GLY A 233 2.05 -1.71 18.51
C GLY A 233 2.93 -2.85 18.00
N MET A 234 2.34 -3.96 17.55
CA MET A 234 3.04 -5.12 16.96
C MET A 234 3.36 -4.82 15.49
N LEU A 235 4.37 -3.97 15.27
CA LEU A 235 4.69 -3.43 13.94
C LEU A 235 5.12 -4.49 12.92
N GLU A 236 5.87 -5.52 13.35
CA GLU A 236 6.35 -6.58 12.45
C GLU A 236 5.19 -7.44 11.94
N ASP A 237 4.30 -7.89 12.83
CA ASP A 237 3.11 -8.67 12.49
C ASP A 237 2.12 -7.87 11.65
N PHE A 238 1.97 -6.57 11.96
CA PHE A 238 1.21 -5.63 11.15
C PHE A 238 1.72 -5.61 9.71
N VAL A 239 3.02 -5.35 9.51
CA VAL A 239 3.64 -5.27 8.19
C VAL A 239 3.52 -6.59 7.43
N ASN A 240 3.81 -7.71 8.09
CA ASN A 240 3.79 -9.03 7.45
C ASN A 240 2.38 -9.46 7.02
N THR A 241 1.35 -9.00 7.74
CA THR A 241 -0.06 -9.28 7.39
C THR A 241 -0.54 -8.44 6.19
N ILE A 242 -0.24 -7.14 6.18
CA ILE A 242 -0.83 -6.20 5.22
C ILE A 242 0.01 -5.99 3.95
N SER A 243 1.33 -6.11 4.03
CA SER A 243 2.24 -5.89 2.89
C SER A 243 1.92 -6.75 1.66
N PRO A 244 1.65 -8.07 1.79
CA PRO A 244 1.27 -8.90 0.65
C PRO A 244 -0.02 -8.42 -0.04
N LEU A 245 -1.05 -8.07 0.75
CA LEU A 245 -2.34 -7.60 0.22
C LEU A 245 -2.22 -6.28 -0.55
N VAL A 246 -1.46 -5.33 0.00
CA VAL A 246 -1.21 -4.03 -0.64
C VAL A 246 -0.42 -4.21 -1.93
N ARG A 247 0.64 -5.03 -1.90
CA ARG A 247 1.44 -5.33 -3.10
C ARG A 247 0.60 -5.99 -4.18
N GLU A 248 -0.13 -7.06 -3.87
CA GLU A 248 -1.00 -7.74 -4.85
C GLU A 248 -2.02 -6.78 -5.46
N SER A 249 -2.66 -5.95 -4.63
CA SER A 249 -3.62 -4.94 -5.09
C SER A 249 -3.00 -3.90 -6.03
N LEU A 250 -1.78 -3.44 -5.74
CA LEU A 250 -1.03 -2.53 -6.60
C LEU A 250 -0.58 -3.22 -7.90
N TYR A 251 -0.08 -4.46 -7.82
CA TYR A 251 0.41 -5.23 -8.97
C TYR A 251 -0.71 -5.61 -9.95
N VAL A 252 -1.87 -6.06 -9.47
CA VAL A 252 -3.05 -6.34 -10.32
C VAL A 252 -3.43 -5.11 -11.14
N LYS A 253 -3.31 -3.90 -10.57
CA LYS A 253 -3.59 -2.65 -11.28
C LYS A 253 -2.49 -2.27 -12.28
N THR A 254 -1.22 -2.59 -12.02
CA THR A 254 -0.13 -2.40 -13.01
C THR A 254 -0.24 -3.36 -14.19
N LEU A 255 -0.73 -4.57 -13.96
CA LEU A 255 -0.87 -5.63 -14.97
C LEU A 255 -2.11 -5.48 -15.83
N ARG A 256 -3.15 -4.75 -15.40
CA ARG A 256 -4.26 -4.32 -16.27
C ARG A 256 -3.73 -3.23 -17.21
N PRO A 257 -3.29 -3.54 -18.44
CA PRO A 257 -3.03 -2.46 -19.38
C PRO A 257 -4.38 -1.79 -19.63
N LYS A 258 -4.42 -0.50 -19.93
CA LYS A 258 -5.62 0.09 -20.54
C LYS A 258 -5.99 -0.82 -21.72
N VAL A 259 -7.05 -1.61 -21.59
CA VAL A 259 -7.49 -2.54 -22.63
C VAL A 259 -7.87 -1.66 -23.81
N LYS A 260 -6.95 -1.51 -24.76
CA LYS A 260 -7.32 -1.02 -26.09
C LYS A 260 -8.28 -2.08 -26.60
N LYS A 261 -9.58 -1.81 -26.61
CA LYS A 261 -10.62 -2.68 -27.19
C LYS A 261 -10.05 -3.27 -28.49
N ARG A 262 -9.70 -4.55 -28.48
CA ARG A 262 -9.19 -5.24 -29.66
C ARG A 262 -10.38 -5.39 -30.60
N LEU A 263 -10.21 -4.98 -31.85
CA LEU A 263 -11.26 -5.10 -32.86
C LEU A 263 -11.57 -6.59 -33.07
N THR A 264 -12.84 -6.96 -33.05
CA THR A 264 -13.34 -8.30 -33.36
C THR A 264 -12.96 -8.70 -34.79
N ILE A 265 -12.89 -10.00 -35.07
CA ILE A 265 -12.54 -10.51 -36.40
C ILE A 265 -13.56 -10.04 -37.45
N SER A 266 -14.84 -9.94 -37.07
CA SER A 266 -15.90 -9.36 -37.90
C SER A 266 -15.59 -7.92 -38.30
N VAL A 267 -15.23 -7.06 -37.34
CA VAL A 267 -14.87 -5.65 -37.59
C VAL A 267 -13.57 -5.52 -38.38
N LEU A 268 -12.61 -6.44 -38.21
CA LEU A 268 -11.40 -6.48 -39.04
C LEU A 268 -11.72 -6.84 -40.49
N ARG A 269 -12.60 -7.82 -40.74
CA ARG A 269 -13.03 -8.22 -42.09
C ARG A 269 -13.86 -7.12 -42.76
N GLU A 270 -14.75 -6.47 -42.03
CA GLU A 270 -15.53 -5.33 -42.53
C GLU A 270 -14.62 -4.15 -42.91
N ARG A 271 -13.54 -3.91 -42.18
CA ARG A 271 -12.55 -2.89 -42.56
C ARG A 271 -11.71 -3.29 -43.78
N ILE A 272 -11.49 -4.59 -43.99
CA ILE A 272 -10.73 -5.10 -45.15
C ILE A 272 -11.60 -5.07 -46.42
N SER A 273 -12.93 -5.22 -46.33
CA SER A 273 -13.81 -5.18 -47.50
C SER A 273 -13.70 -3.87 -48.30
N ILE A 274 -13.32 -2.77 -47.63
CA ILE A 274 -13.02 -1.47 -48.24
C ILE A 274 -11.89 -1.56 -49.30
N LEU A 275 -10.92 -2.47 -49.13
CA LEU A 275 -9.85 -2.71 -50.10
C LEU A 275 -10.35 -3.53 -51.30
N ASN A 276 -11.24 -4.49 -51.07
CA ASN A 276 -11.75 -5.37 -52.14
C ASN A 276 -12.69 -4.62 -53.10
N VAL A 277 -13.35 -3.55 -52.63
CA VAL A 277 -14.18 -2.67 -53.47
C VAL A 277 -13.35 -1.90 -54.51
N GLN A 278 -12.02 -1.81 -54.34
CA GLN A 278 -11.11 -1.17 -55.31
C GLN A 278 -10.44 -2.14 -56.30
N GLU A 279 -10.46 -3.46 -56.05
CA GLU A 279 -9.83 -4.45 -56.95
C GLU A 279 -10.78 -4.97 -58.04
N ASN A 280 -12.09 -4.77 -57.91
CA ASN A 280 -13.05 -5.04 -58.98
C ASN A 280 -13.16 -3.82 -59.90
N ASP A 281 -12.41 -3.83 -61.00
CA ASP A 281 -12.63 -2.96 -62.16
C ASP A 281 -14.03 -3.21 -62.72
N ASP A 282 -14.96 -2.28 -62.47
CA ASP A 282 -16.27 -2.27 -63.10
C ASP A 282 -16.23 -1.43 -64.38
N VAL A 283 -16.56 -2.06 -65.50
CA VAL A 283 -16.41 -1.57 -66.89
C VAL A 283 -17.50 -0.55 -67.30
N PHE A 284 -18.40 -0.15 -66.40
CA PHE A 284 -19.41 0.86 -66.70
C PHE A 284 -19.44 1.98 -65.66
N GLY A 285 -19.23 3.21 -66.14
CA GLY A 285 -19.01 4.38 -65.32
C GLY A 285 -20.22 4.82 -64.50
N GLU A 286 -20.12 4.65 -63.19
CA GLU A 286 -20.69 5.55 -62.18
C GLU A 286 -19.66 5.76 -61.07
N VAL A 287 -19.24 7.01 -60.85
CA VAL A 287 -18.20 7.36 -59.86
C VAL A 287 -18.76 7.20 -58.44
N ARG A 288 -18.39 6.12 -57.76
CA ARG A 288 -18.60 5.98 -56.31
C ARG A 288 -17.47 6.67 -55.53
N PRO A 289 -17.74 7.26 -54.35
CA PRO A 289 -16.74 8.02 -53.61
C PRO A 289 -15.58 7.11 -53.16
N LEU A 290 -14.36 7.44 -53.59
CA LEU A 290 -13.13 6.77 -53.12
C LEU A 290 -13.01 6.93 -51.60
N ALA A 291 -12.83 5.80 -50.89
CA ALA A 291 -12.56 5.79 -49.46
C ALA A 291 -11.38 6.70 -49.11
N SER A 292 -11.44 7.37 -47.95
CA SER A 292 -10.41 8.33 -47.56
C SER A 292 -9.05 7.65 -47.37
N LYS A 293 -7.94 8.36 -47.60
CA LYS A 293 -6.58 7.86 -47.30
C LYS A 293 -6.44 7.32 -45.87
N SER A 294 -7.21 7.88 -44.93
CA SER A 294 -7.21 7.43 -43.54
C SER A 294 -7.88 6.06 -43.35
N ASP A 295 -8.92 5.76 -44.14
CA ASP A 295 -9.66 4.50 -44.08
C ASP A 295 -8.90 3.39 -44.80
N LEU A 296 -8.22 3.70 -45.91
CA LEU A 296 -7.30 2.77 -46.58
C LEU A 296 -6.13 2.37 -45.66
N LEU A 297 -5.55 3.32 -44.92
CA LEU A 297 -4.52 3.04 -43.92
C LEU A 297 -5.05 2.16 -42.78
N ARG A 298 -6.29 2.37 -42.34
CA ARG A 298 -6.94 1.53 -41.32
C ARG A 298 -7.21 0.12 -41.85
N ALA A 299 -7.65 -0.01 -43.09
CA ALA A 299 -7.89 -1.29 -43.76
C ALA A 299 -6.59 -2.10 -43.95
N CYS A 300 -5.52 -1.47 -44.43
CA CYS A 300 -4.20 -2.11 -44.55
C CYS A 300 -3.64 -2.57 -43.19
N ARG A 301 -3.84 -1.79 -42.13
CA ARG A 301 -3.48 -2.20 -40.77
C ARG A 301 -4.32 -3.38 -40.29
N ALA A 302 -5.62 -3.38 -40.58
CA ALA A 302 -6.53 -4.48 -40.25
C ALA A 302 -6.13 -5.79 -40.96
N ARG A 303 -5.78 -5.72 -42.26
CA ARG A 303 -5.29 -6.87 -43.06
C ARG A 303 -4.04 -7.50 -42.47
N LYS A 304 -3.02 -6.70 -42.11
CA LYS A 304 -1.80 -7.21 -41.45
C LYS A 304 -2.08 -7.85 -40.09
N LEU A 305 -3.04 -7.31 -39.34
CA LEU A 305 -3.42 -7.81 -38.02
C LEU A 305 -4.18 -9.14 -38.12
N LEU A 306 -5.03 -9.30 -39.15
CA LEU A 306 -5.73 -10.55 -39.45
C LEU A 306 -4.76 -11.64 -39.89
N GLN A 307 -3.85 -11.32 -40.83
CA GLN A 307 -2.84 -12.24 -41.33
C GLN A 307 -1.95 -12.78 -40.19
N LYS A 308 -1.52 -11.90 -39.28
CA LYS A 308 -0.73 -12.31 -38.12
C LYS A 308 -1.52 -13.22 -37.15
N LYS A 309 -2.83 -13.05 -37.04
CA LYS A 309 -3.70 -13.94 -36.25
C LYS A 309 -3.85 -15.31 -36.92
N GLU A 310 -3.92 -15.35 -38.25
CA GLU A 310 -3.99 -16.60 -39.02
C GLU A 310 -2.66 -17.36 -38.98
N GLU A 311 -1.53 -16.66 -39.07
CA GLU A 311 -0.18 -17.22 -38.89
C GLU A 311 0.00 -17.82 -37.49
N GLN A 312 -0.47 -17.11 -36.45
CA GLN A 312 -0.45 -17.63 -35.09
C GLN A 312 -1.33 -18.89 -34.96
N LYS A 313 -2.54 -18.87 -35.53
CA LYS A 313 -3.44 -20.04 -35.53
C LYS A 313 -2.81 -21.24 -36.26
N ALA A 314 -2.08 -21.00 -37.35
CA ALA A 314 -1.36 -22.05 -38.06
C ALA A 314 -0.18 -22.60 -37.25
N ALA A 315 0.54 -21.74 -36.52
CA ALA A 315 1.63 -22.14 -35.63
C ALA A 315 1.11 -22.96 -34.42
N ASP A 316 0.00 -22.55 -33.81
CA ASP A 316 -0.62 -23.26 -32.69
C ASP A 316 -1.13 -24.65 -33.13
N LYS A 317 -1.64 -24.75 -34.37
CA LYS A 317 -2.06 -26.02 -34.98
C LYS A 317 -0.88 -26.94 -35.31
N ALA A 318 0.26 -26.37 -35.74
CA ALA A 318 1.51 -27.11 -35.95
C ALA A 318 2.13 -27.60 -34.63
N ALA A 319 1.81 -26.94 -33.50
CA ALA A 319 2.20 -27.36 -32.16
C ALA A 319 1.28 -28.43 -31.53
N GLY A 320 0.29 -28.93 -32.27
CA GLY A 320 -0.60 -30.02 -31.83
C GLY A 320 -1.76 -29.59 -30.92
N ILE A 321 -2.10 -28.30 -30.90
CA ILE A 321 -3.20 -27.78 -30.09
C ILE A 321 -4.51 -27.78 -30.91
N ASP A 322 -5.21 -28.93 -30.89
CA ASP A 322 -6.64 -29.18 -31.20
C ASP A 322 -7.64 -28.23 -30.52
N LEU A 323 -7.77 -26.98 -30.99
CA LEU A 323 -8.82 -26.05 -30.57
C LEU A 323 -10.11 -26.18 -31.44
N PRO A 324 -11.31 -26.38 -30.87
CA PRO A 324 -12.57 -26.53 -31.62
C PRO A 324 -12.93 -25.31 -32.49
N SER A 325 -13.65 -25.55 -33.58
CA SER A 325 -13.80 -24.60 -34.71
C SER A 325 -14.79 -23.45 -34.52
N ASP A 326 -15.39 -23.24 -33.35
CA ASP A 326 -16.24 -22.08 -33.08
C ASP A 326 -15.77 -21.38 -31.80
N TYR A 327 -14.80 -20.49 -31.96
CA TYR A 327 -14.60 -19.39 -31.02
C TYR A 327 -15.69 -18.36 -31.26
N SER A 328 -16.85 -18.59 -30.63
CA SER A 328 -17.73 -17.50 -30.24
C SER A 328 -16.89 -16.48 -29.46
N ASP A 329 -17.06 -15.21 -29.79
CA ASP A 329 -16.51 -14.07 -29.05
C ASP A 329 -16.95 -14.17 -27.58
N ASP A 330 -16.13 -14.78 -26.72
CA ASP A 330 -16.23 -14.58 -25.28
C ASP A 330 -14.84 -14.49 -24.66
N GLU A 331 -14.56 -13.31 -24.10
CA GLU A 331 -13.38 -13.01 -23.30
C GLU A 331 -13.35 -13.89 -22.05
N SER A 332 -12.60 -14.99 -22.02
CA SER A 332 -12.38 -15.70 -20.74
C SER A 332 -11.19 -16.67 -20.71
N LEU A 333 -9.99 -16.21 -21.06
CA LEU A 333 -8.75 -16.96 -20.68
C LEU A 333 -7.62 -16.03 -20.21
N LEU A 334 -7.96 -14.91 -19.57
CA LEU A 334 -7.12 -14.36 -18.52
C LEU A 334 -7.77 -14.79 -17.22
N GLU A 335 -7.15 -15.74 -16.51
CA GLU A 335 -7.49 -16.05 -15.14
C GLU A 335 -7.73 -14.73 -14.40
N ASN A 336 -8.99 -14.51 -14.01
CA ASN A 336 -9.35 -13.48 -13.07
C ASN A 336 -8.68 -13.87 -11.75
N ARG A 337 -7.42 -13.45 -11.55
CA ARG A 337 -6.92 -13.22 -10.19
C ARG A 337 -7.73 -12.05 -9.65
N VAL A 338 -8.92 -12.38 -9.13
CA VAL A 338 -9.71 -11.48 -8.32
C VAL A 338 -8.81 -11.18 -7.13
N SER A 339 -8.30 -9.95 -7.06
CA SER A 339 -7.66 -9.47 -5.82
C SER A 339 -8.62 -9.79 -4.67
N PRO A 340 -8.16 -10.33 -3.53
CA PRO A 340 -9.01 -10.62 -2.37
C PRO A 340 -9.87 -9.42 -1.94
N LEU A 341 -9.45 -8.20 -2.32
CA LEU A 341 -10.19 -6.96 -2.15
C LEU A 341 -10.26 -6.22 -3.49
N HIS A 342 -11.21 -6.62 -4.34
CA HIS A 342 -11.54 -5.85 -5.55
C HIS A 342 -11.95 -4.44 -5.09
N ASP A 343 -11.17 -3.40 -5.47
CA ASP A 343 -11.33 -1.99 -5.07
C ASP A 343 -10.67 -1.51 -3.77
N PHE A 344 -9.70 -2.25 -3.20
CA PHE A 344 -8.90 -1.78 -2.05
C PHE A 344 -8.41 -0.32 -2.17
N LEU A 345 -7.90 0.07 -3.34
CA LEU A 345 -7.36 1.42 -3.59
C LEU A 345 -8.42 2.51 -3.91
N LYS A 346 -9.72 2.23 -3.80
CA LYS A 346 -10.78 3.24 -3.98
C LYS A 346 -11.30 3.77 -2.65
N ASP A 347 -11.20 2.99 -1.59
CA ASP A 347 -11.67 3.36 -0.27
C ASP A 347 -10.67 4.32 0.39
N GLU A 348 -11.18 5.40 0.95
CA GLU A 348 -10.37 6.36 1.69
C GLU A 348 -9.71 5.75 2.92
N ALA A 349 -10.40 4.82 3.60
CA ALA A 349 -9.86 4.13 4.78
C ALA A 349 -8.60 3.31 4.47
N HIS A 350 -8.51 2.76 3.25
CA HIS A 350 -7.35 1.99 2.82
C HIS A 350 -6.15 2.87 2.42
N HIS A 351 -6.36 4.14 2.06
CA HIS A 351 -5.24 5.07 1.84
C HIS A 351 -4.48 5.35 3.14
N ASP A 352 -5.20 5.54 4.25
CA ASP A 352 -4.59 5.74 5.56
C ASP A 352 -3.82 4.49 6.00
N LEU A 353 -4.36 3.30 5.70
CA LEU A 353 -3.67 2.03 5.95
C LEU A 353 -2.34 1.90 5.18
N ILE A 354 -2.26 2.39 3.93
CA ILE A 354 -1.01 2.44 3.16
C ILE A 354 -0.01 3.40 3.80
N ILE A 355 -0.45 4.56 4.25
CA ILE A 355 0.41 5.53 4.96
C ILE A 355 0.96 4.90 6.25
N ASP A 356 0.10 4.24 7.02
CA ASP A 356 0.49 3.57 8.26
C ASP A 356 1.46 2.41 8.02
N LEU A 357 1.25 1.63 6.95
CA LEU A 357 2.22 0.63 6.49
C LEU A 357 3.58 1.25 6.18
N CYS A 358 3.61 2.39 5.49
CA CYS A 358 4.86 3.09 5.18
C CYS A 358 5.57 3.62 6.44
N LYS A 359 4.80 4.13 7.42
CA LYS A 359 5.33 4.56 8.74
C LYS A 359 5.91 3.37 9.52
N ALA A 360 5.20 2.24 9.55
CA ALA A 360 5.67 1.02 10.21
C ALA A 360 6.96 0.50 9.57
N LEU A 361 7.01 0.44 8.23
CA LEU A 361 8.22 0.04 7.49
C LEU A 361 9.39 1.00 7.73
N GLN A 362 9.14 2.30 7.87
CA GLN A 362 10.16 3.29 8.23
C GLN A 362 10.74 3.01 9.63
N SER A 363 9.89 2.77 10.63
CA SER A 363 10.33 2.45 11.99
C SER A 363 11.11 1.14 12.08
N LEU A 364 10.76 0.14 11.25
CA LEU A 364 11.47 -1.13 11.14
C LEU A 364 12.72 -1.05 10.24
N GLN A 365 13.04 0.12 9.69
CA GLN A 365 14.15 0.35 8.74
C GLN A 365 14.07 -0.51 7.45
N ARG A 366 12.89 -1.04 7.11
CA ARG A 366 12.61 -1.81 5.89
C ARG A 366 12.35 -0.86 4.70
N TYR A 367 13.33 0.02 4.44
CA TYR A 367 13.17 1.16 3.53
C TYR A 367 12.91 0.77 2.07
N SER A 368 13.48 -0.33 1.58
CA SER A 368 13.29 -0.78 0.19
C SER A 368 11.81 -1.07 -0.13
N GLU A 369 11.13 -1.76 0.78
CA GLU A 369 9.71 -2.12 0.63
C GLU A 369 8.81 -0.89 0.72
N ALA A 370 9.13 0.02 1.64
CA ALA A 370 8.39 1.28 1.77
C ALA A 370 8.52 2.13 0.50
N LEU A 371 9.73 2.25 -0.07
CA LEU A 371 9.95 2.97 -1.31
C LEU A 371 9.18 2.36 -2.48
N GLU A 372 9.13 1.04 -2.59
CA GLU A 372 8.37 0.34 -3.61
C GLU A 372 6.88 0.68 -3.53
N ILE A 373 6.29 0.54 -2.35
CA ILE A 373 4.85 0.81 -2.10
C ILE A 373 4.50 2.27 -2.37
N ILE A 374 5.29 3.22 -1.85
CA ILE A 374 5.01 4.65 -2.04
C ILE A 374 5.10 5.04 -3.52
N ASN A 375 6.16 4.60 -4.22
CA ASN A 375 6.34 4.93 -5.64
C ASN A 375 5.24 4.32 -6.53
N LEU A 376 4.79 3.10 -6.24
CA LEU A 376 3.67 2.48 -6.95
C LEU A 376 2.35 3.20 -6.66
N THR A 377 2.11 3.57 -5.40
CA THR A 377 0.89 4.26 -4.98
C THR A 377 0.77 5.63 -5.63
N LEU A 378 1.82 6.47 -5.55
CA LEU A 378 1.85 7.79 -6.18
C LEU A 378 1.70 7.70 -7.71
N ARG A 379 2.24 6.66 -8.34
CA ARG A 379 2.09 6.46 -9.80
C ARG A 379 0.68 6.07 -10.22
N LEU A 380 -0.02 5.27 -9.42
CA LEU A 380 -1.30 4.65 -9.79
C LEU A 380 -2.53 5.37 -9.24
N VAL A 381 -2.36 6.25 -8.26
CA VAL A 381 -3.45 6.87 -7.50
C VAL A 381 -3.25 8.38 -7.31
N SER A 382 -2.19 9.01 -7.87
CA SER A 382 -1.96 10.47 -7.74
C SER A 382 -3.20 11.31 -8.08
N ASP A 383 -3.88 11.01 -9.18
CA ASP A 383 -5.07 11.76 -9.61
C ASP A 383 -6.30 11.57 -8.69
N LYS A 384 -6.27 10.61 -7.76
CA LYS A 384 -7.41 10.24 -6.88
C LYS A 384 -7.11 10.42 -5.39
N LEU A 385 -5.87 10.71 -5.03
CA LEU A 385 -5.46 10.93 -3.65
C LEU A 385 -5.87 12.35 -3.22
N PRO A 386 -6.50 12.52 -2.04
CA PRO A 386 -6.64 13.84 -1.44
C PRO A 386 -5.25 14.48 -1.25
N GLY A 387 -5.18 15.81 -1.45
CA GLY A 387 -3.90 16.54 -1.41
C GLY A 387 -3.09 16.32 -0.14
N ASP A 388 -3.74 16.29 1.02
CA ASP A 388 -3.08 16.08 2.32
C ASP A 388 -2.38 14.71 2.42
N ARG A 389 -3.01 13.66 1.88
CA ARG A 389 -2.48 12.28 1.90
C ARG A 389 -1.33 12.13 0.90
N GLU A 390 -1.42 12.78 -0.25
CA GLU A 390 -0.32 12.84 -1.22
C GLU A 390 0.90 13.54 -0.61
N GLU A 391 0.69 14.67 0.08
CA GLU A 391 1.78 15.39 0.76
C GLU A 391 2.44 14.55 1.85
N GLN A 392 1.65 13.81 2.65
CA GLN A 392 2.19 12.88 3.63
C GLN A 392 3.03 11.77 3.01
N LEU A 393 2.57 11.15 1.92
CA LEU A 393 3.33 10.13 1.18
C LEU A 393 4.61 10.70 0.57
N GLN A 394 4.58 11.93 0.05
CA GLN A 394 5.77 12.63 -0.47
C GLN A 394 6.77 12.95 0.65
N SER A 395 6.29 13.37 1.82
CA SER A 395 7.13 13.61 2.99
C SER A 395 7.81 12.31 3.48
N LEU A 396 7.04 11.22 3.58
CA LEU A 396 7.57 9.90 3.92
C LEU A 396 8.56 9.40 2.87
N LEU A 397 8.25 9.56 1.57
CA LEU A 397 9.14 9.20 0.48
C LEU A 397 10.49 9.90 0.63
N ALA A 398 10.47 11.20 0.93
CA ALA A 398 11.67 11.98 1.14
C ALA A 398 12.49 11.46 2.33
N GLN A 399 11.86 11.32 3.51
CA GLN A 399 12.50 10.82 4.74
C GLN A 399 13.14 9.44 4.53
N ILE A 400 12.37 8.50 3.99
CA ILE A 400 12.84 7.13 3.73
C ILE A 400 13.97 7.13 2.71
N SER A 401 13.86 7.93 1.64
CA SER A 401 14.91 7.99 0.61
C SER A 401 16.23 8.57 1.12
N PHE A 402 16.21 9.41 2.17
CA PHE A 402 17.41 9.88 2.85
C PHE A 402 18.06 8.79 3.69
N ASN A 403 17.26 7.99 4.39
CA ASN A 403 17.77 7.00 5.34
C ASN A 403 18.03 5.62 4.70
N ALA A 404 17.49 5.37 3.51
CA ALA A 404 17.68 4.13 2.77
C ALA A 404 19.16 3.79 2.54
N THR A 405 19.44 2.48 2.56
CA THR A 405 20.76 1.92 2.28
C THR A 405 21.17 2.08 0.81
N ASP A 406 20.23 1.99 -0.14
CA ASP A 406 20.48 2.35 -1.54
C ASP A 406 20.27 3.87 -1.75
N PRO A 407 21.34 4.65 -1.99
CA PRO A 407 21.22 6.10 -2.10
C PRO A 407 20.63 6.56 -3.44
N LYS A 408 20.38 5.66 -4.40
CA LYS A 408 19.88 6.03 -5.75
C LYS A 408 18.49 6.66 -5.71
N HIS A 409 17.58 6.15 -4.88
CA HIS A 409 16.22 6.66 -4.79
C HIS A 409 16.20 8.08 -4.20
N GLY A 410 16.97 8.31 -3.13
CA GLY A 410 17.15 9.65 -2.57
C GLY A 410 17.82 10.62 -3.54
N PHE A 411 18.75 10.14 -4.36
CA PHE A 411 19.43 10.99 -5.34
C PHE A 411 18.46 11.62 -6.34
N ASP A 412 17.55 10.85 -6.92
CA ASP A 412 16.59 11.38 -7.90
C ASP A 412 15.57 12.34 -7.25
N TYR A 413 15.12 12.06 -6.02
CA TYR A 413 14.23 12.95 -5.26
C TYR A 413 14.89 14.30 -4.98
N VAL A 414 16.08 14.28 -4.37
CA VAL A 414 16.79 15.53 -4.01
C VAL A 414 17.20 16.32 -5.24
N ARG A 415 17.53 15.65 -6.36
CA ARG A 415 17.76 16.32 -7.63
C ARG A 415 16.54 17.14 -8.08
N SER A 416 15.33 16.57 -7.97
CA SER A 416 14.09 17.27 -8.30
C SER A 416 13.85 18.45 -7.34
N ALA A 417 14.07 18.26 -6.04
CA ALA A 417 13.96 19.33 -5.04
C ALA A 417 14.92 20.51 -5.33
N ILE A 418 16.18 20.23 -5.65
CA ILE A 418 17.18 21.25 -6.03
C ILE A 418 16.79 21.96 -7.33
N GLN A 419 16.23 21.24 -8.31
CA GLN A 419 15.78 21.87 -9.55
C GLN A 419 14.64 22.87 -9.33
N LYS A 420 13.76 22.60 -8.34
CA LYS A 420 12.70 23.52 -7.92
C LYS A 420 13.24 24.69 -7.09
N GLN A 421 14.20 24.43 -6.20
CA GLN A 421 14.80 25.43 -5.30
C GLN A 421 16.33 25.43 -5.38
N PRO A 422 16.93 26.02 -6.43
CA PRO A 422 18.39 25.94 -6.67
C PRO A 422 19.27 26.59 -5.60
N HIS A 423 18.72 27.50 -4.80
CA HIS A 423 19.43 28.27 -3.78
C HIS A 423 19.22 27.74 -2.36
N SER A 424 18.49 26.64 -2.17
CA SER A 424 18.28 26.04 -0.85
C SER A 424 19.53 25.29 -0.37
N ILE A 425 20.23 25.84 0.62
CA ILE A 425 21.43 25.22 1.22
C ILE A 425 21.08 23.87 1.85
N ALA A 426 19.93 23.76 2.52
CA ALA A 426 19.48 22.52 3.13
C ALA A 426 19.31 21.39 2.10
N ALA A 427 18.72 21.70 0.93
CA ALA A 427 18.59 20.72 -0.17
C ALA A 427 19.97 20.27 -0.71
N TRP A 428 20.94 21.18 -0.78
CA TRP A 428 22.30 20.85 -1.19
C TRP A 428 23.07 20.04 -0.14
N ASN A 429 22.88 20.28 1.15
CA ASN A 429 23.48 19.48 2.22
C ASN A 429 22.94 18.04 2.18
N CYS A 430 21.62 17.91 2.04
CA CYS A 430 20.92 16.66 1.78
C CYS A 430 21.48 15.91 0.56
N TYR A 431 21.67 16.63 -0.56
CA TYR A 431 22.27 16.07 -1.76
C TYR A 431 23.68 15.57 -1.49
N TYR A 432 24.50 16.37 -0.81
CA TYR A 432 25.88 16.00 -0.50
C TYR A 432 25.94 14.75 0.38
N LYS A 433 25.11 14.65 1.43
CA LYS A 433 25.01 13.45 2.31
C LYS A 433 24.59 12.18 1.55
N ILE A 434 23.71 12.28 0.57
CA ILE A 434 23.37 11.12 -0.29
C ILE A 434 24.55 10.77 -1.19
N THR A 435 25.17 11.78 -1.80
CA THR A 435 26.23 11.55 -2.79
C THR A 435 27.54 11.08 -2.21
N SER A 436 27.84 11.38 -0.94
CA SER A 436 29.00 10.83 -0.23
C SER A 436 28.90 9.31 -0.03
N ARG A 437 27.67 8.77 0.03
CA ARG A 437 27.40 7.32 0.08
C ARG A 437 27.36 6.68 -1.31
N LEU A 438 27.12 7.46 -2.37
CA LEU A 438 27.22 6.99 -3.75
C LEU A 438 28.71 6.86 -4.10
N GLY A 439 29.18 5.63 -4.31
CA GLY A 439 30.57 5.36 -4.63
C GLY A 439 31.12 6.19 -5.82
N LYS A 440 32.45 6.22 -5.95
CA LYS A 440 33.25 7.12 -6.82
C LYS A 440 32.85 7.19 -8.32
N SER A 441 31.99 6.30 -8.81
CA SER A 441 31.68 6.12 -10.25
C SER A 441 30.27 6.59 -10.67
N HIS A 442 29.53 7.33 -9.84
CA HIS A 442 28.17 7.74 -10.20
C HIS A 442 28.13 8.89 -11.23
N SER A 443 28.23 8.55 -12.52
CA SER A 443 28.32 9.51 -13.64
C SER A 443 27.19 10.53 -13.73
N LYS A 444 25.99 10.21 -13.20
CA LYS A 444 24.85 11.13 -13.15
C LYS A 444 25.10 12.33 -12.23
N HIS A 445 25.88 12.17 -11.16
CA HIS A 445 26.20 13.24 -10.21
C HIS A 445 27.03 14.35 -10.87
N ALA A 446 28.13 14.00 -11.53
CA ALA A 446 29.00 14.96 -12.21
C ALA A 446 28.25 15.73 -13.32
N LYS A 447 27.40 15.03 -14.10
CA LYS A 447 26.54 15.66 -15.12
C LYS A 447 25.56 16.67 -14.50
N PHE A 448 24.96 16.33 -13.36
CA PHE A 448 24.02 17.21 -12.67
C PHE A 448 24.70 18.46 -12.10
N LEU A 449 25.84 18.33 -11.42
CA LEU A 449 26.60 19.48 -10.92
C LEU A 449 26.99 20.42 -12.06
N ARG A 450 27.50 19.89 -13.17
CA ARG A 450 27.84 20.70 -14.35
C ARG A 450 26.62 21.43 -14.93
N TYR A 451 25.47 20.76 -15.02
CA TYR A 451 24.21 21.38 -15.44
C TYR A 451 23.81 22.54 -14.52
N MET A 452 23.82 22.31 -13.20
CA MET A 452 23.44 23.32 -12.21
C MET A 452 24.40 24.52 -12.22
N ARG A 453 25.70 24.29 -12.38
CA ARG A 453 26.72 25.36 -12.52
C ARG A 453 26.49 26.22 -13.76
N ASN A 454 26.20 25.59 -14.89
CA ASN A 454 25.95 26.31 -16.14
C ASN A 454 24.68 27.15 -16.08
N LYS A 455 23.62 26.62 -15.46
CA LYS A 455 22.33 27.30 -15.34
C LYS A 455 22.33 28.38 -14.26
N HIS A 456 22.98 28.13 -13.12
CA HIS A 456 23.00 29.00 -11.94
C HIS A 456 24.44 29.35 -11.54
N LYS A 457 25.08 30.22 -12.33
CA LYS A 457 26.50 30.58 -12.15
C LYS A 457 26.87 31.16 -10.78
N ARG A 458 25.91 31.83 -10.10
CA ARG A 458 26.10 32.41 -8.76
C ARG A 458 25.79 31.43 -7.62
N CYS A 459 25.37 30.20 -7.91
CA CYS A 459 25.07 29.21 -6.89
C CYS A 459 26.36 28.53 -6.42
N VAL A 460 26.74 28.78 -5.17
CA VAL A 460 28.00 28.33 -4.57
C VAL A 460 28.04 26.83 -4.23
N PRO A 461 26.99 26.20 -3.65
CA PRO A 461 27.03 24.79 -3.28
C PRO A 461 27.52 23.81 -4.36
N PRO A 462 27.08 23.85 -5.64
CA PRO A 462 27.58 22.93 -6.65
C PRO A 462 29.07 23.13 -6.98
N ILE A 463 29.62 24.33 -6.79
CA ILE A 463 31.05 24.64 -6.95
C ILE A 463 31.84 23.97 -5.81
N VAL A 464 31.42 24.20 -4.56
CA VAL A 464 32.05 23.63 -3.37
C VAL A 464 32.00 22.10 -3.39
N ILE A 465 30.86 21.51 -3.73
CA ILE A 465 30.73 20.04 -3.84
C ILE A 465 31.67 19.51 -4.93
N SER A 466 31.76 20.17 -6.09
CA SER A 466 32.71 19.77 -7.15
C SER A 466 34.16 19.81 -6.65
N ALA A 467 34.53 20.86 -5.90
CA ALA A 467 35.86 20.99 -5.30
C ALA A 467 36.16 19.90 -4.25
N HIS A 468 35.17 19.51 -3.44
CA HIS A 468 35.29 18.38 -2.52
C HIS A 468 35.58 17.08 -3.26
N GLN A 469 34.93 16.83 -4.41
CA GLN A 469 35.22 15.65 -5.23
C GLN A 469 36.67 15.62 -5.72
N PHE A 470 37.18 16.75 -6.23
CA PHE A 470 38.58 16.83 -6.62
C PHE A 470 39.53 16.62 -5.45
N THR A 471 39.19 17.13 -4.26
CA THR A 471 39.96 16.90 -3.04
C THR A 471 40.02 15.41 -2.67
N MET A 472 38.89 14.70 -2.73
CA MET A 472 38.82 13.25 -2.48
C MET A 472 39.60 12.41 -3.49
N LEU A 473 39.78 12.92 -4.72
CA LEU A 473 40.58 12.29 -5.77
C LEU A 473 42.06 12.71 -5.72
N SER A 474 42.46 13.52 -4.73
CA SER A 474 43.80 14.12 -4.61
C SER A 474 44.19 15.02 -5.80
N HIS A 475 43.21 15.54 -6.52
CA HIS A 475 43.38 16.53 -7.58
C HIS A 475 43.41 17.95 -6.98
N HIS A 476 44.43 18.23 -6.16
CA HIS A 476 44.49 19.46 -5.36
C HIS A 476 44.53 20.75 -6.19
N GLN A 477 45.08 20.72 -7.41
CA GLN A 477 45.10 21.87 -8.30
C GLN A 477 43.70 22.24 -8.80
N ASP A 478 42.90 21.24 -9.20
CA ASP A 478 41.53 21.45 -9.65
C ASP A 478 40.63 21.85 -8.48
N ALA A 479 40.82 21.21 -7.31
CA ALA A 479 40.14 21.58 -6.08
C ALA A 479 40.39 23.04 -5.70
N ALA A 480 41.65 23.48 -5.68
CA ALA A 480 42.01 24.87 -5.37
C ALA A 480 41.36 25.85 -6.35
N ARG A 481 41.35 25.55 -7.66
CA ARG A 481 40.68 26.39 -8.66
C ARG A 481 39.19 26.56 -8.37
N GLU A 482 38.51 25.47 -8.03
CA GLU A 482 37.07 25.50 -7.74
C GLU A 482 36.75 26.23 -6.43
N TYR A 483 37.51 26.00 -5.35
CA TYR A 483 37.33 26.75 -4.11
C TYR A 483 37.61 28.25 -4.28
N LEU A 484 38.61 28.62 -5.08
CA LEU A 484 38.88 30.03 -5.38
C LEU A 484 37.74 30.67 -6.20
N GLU A 485 37.06 29.91 -7.05
CA GLU A 485 35.85 30.38 -7.74
C GLU A 485 34.68 30.57 -6.76
N ALA A 486 34.50 29.65 -5.81
CA ALA A 486 33.54 29.81 -4.72
C ALA A 486 33.86 31.04 -3.85
N TYR A 487 35.15 31.29 -3.57
CA TYR A 487 35.62 32.43 -2.79
C TYR A 487 35.27 33.77 -3.45
N LYS A 488 35.37 33.88 -4.78
CA LYS A 488 34.94 35.10 -5.50
C LYS A 488 33.46 35.45 -5.27
N LEU A 489 32.62 34.45 -4.99
CA LEU A 489 31.20 34.63 -4.75
C LEU A 489 30.88 34.86 -3.26
N MET A 490 31.62 34.24 -2.36
CA MET A 490 31.40 34.31 -0.91
C MET A 490 32.74 34.39 -0.14
N PRO A 491 33.42 35.55 -0.16
CA PRO A 491 34.73 35.72 0.47
C PRO A 491 34.68 35.69 2.01
N GLU A 492 33.56 36.11 2.59
CA GLU A 492 33.34 36.15 4.05
C GLU A 492 32.90 34.80 4.63
N CYS A 493 32.83 33.73 3.82
CA CYS A 493 32.42 32.42 4.32
C CYS A 493 33.60 31.68 4.96
N PRO A 494 33.56 31.35 6.26
CA PRO A 494 34.68 30.66 6.93
C PRO A 494 35.03 29.33 6.27
N LEU A 495 34.04 28.51 5.94
CA LEU A 495 34.24 27.19 5.33
C LEU A 495 34.97 27.28 3.99
N ILE A 496 34.61 28.26 3.15
CA ILE A 496 35.26 28.43 1.82
C ILE A 496 36.72 28.83 1.99
N ASN A 497 37.03 29.71 2.95
CA ASN A 497 38.41 30.09 3.29
C ASN A 497 39.20 28.88 3.79
N LEU A 498 38.63 28.08 4.70
CA LEU A 498 39.26 26.85 5.18
C LEU A 498 39.55 25.87 4.02
N CYS A 499 38.57 25.63 3.15
CA CYS A 499 38.72 24.73 2.01
C CYS A 499 39.73 25.24 0.97
N ALA A 500 39.71 26.53 0.64
CA ALA A 500 40.68 27.13 -0.27
C ALA A 500 42.10 27.06 0.30
N GLY A 501 42.27 27.41 1.58
CA GLY A 501 43.55 27.34 2.28
C GLY A 501 44.09 25.92 2.31
N THR A 502 43.31 24.95 2.79
CA THR A 502 43.72 23.54 2.84
C THR A 502 44.03 22.95 1.47
N ALA A 503 43.28 23.29 0.42
CA ALA A 503 43.56 22.84 -0.94
C ALA A 503 44.91 23.37 -1.46
N LEU A 504 45.22 24.64 -1.20
CA LEU A 504 46.52 25.24 -1.55
C LEU A 504 47.67 24.64 -0.75
N ILE A 505 47.50 24.41 0.56
CA ILE A 505 48.50 23.71 1.38
C ILE A 505 48.79 22.32 0.81
N ASN A 506 47.76 21.52 0.50
CA ASN A 506 47.96 20.20 -0.11
C ASN A 506 48.64 20.28 -1.48
N LEU A 507 48.31 21.30 -2.29
CA LEU A 507 48.97 21.53 -3.58
C LEU A 507 50.48 21.78 -3.43
N THR A 508 50.93 22.43 -2.35
CA THR A 508 52.35 22.69 -2.10
C THR A 508 53.19 21.43 -1.89
N LEU A 509 52.56 20.37 -1.38
CA LEU A 509 53.21 19.08 -1.15
C LEU A 509 53.44 18.29 -2.44
N GLY A 510 52.79 18.69 -3.54
CA GLY A 510 52.99 18.11 -4.86
C GLY A 510 54.40 18.34 -5.39
N PHE A 511 54.98 17.34 -6.08
CA PHE A 511 56.33 17.42 -6.64
C PHE A 511 56.42 18.31 -7.90
N ARG A 512 55.31 18.56 -8.59
CA ARG A 512 55.28 19.32 -9.86
C ARG A 512 55.22 20.84 -9.70
N LEU A 513 54.90 21.33 -8.50
CA LEU A 513 54.73 22.76 -8.26
C LEU A 513 56.10 23.43 -8.09
N GLN A 514 56.39 24.45 -8.91
CA GLN A 514 57.66 25.19 -8.85
C GLN A 514 57.70 26.20 -7.69
N ASN A 515 56.68 27.07 -7.59
CA ASN A 515 56.64 28.14 -6.58
C ASN A 515 55.95 27.70 -5.27
N LYS A 516 56.50 26.68 -4.61
CA LYS A 516 55.90 26.08 -3.41
C LYS A 516 55.75 27.06 -2.25
N HIS A 517 56.76 27.88 -1.98
CA HIS A 517 56.73 28.83 -0.88
C HIS A 517 55.66 29.91 -1.06
N GLN A 518 55.48 30.41 -2.29
CA GLN A 518 54.43 31.38 -2.60
C GLN A 518 53.04 30.77 -2.44
N CYS A 519 52.84 29.54 -2.93
CA CYS A 519 51.57 28.84 -2.77
C CYS A 519 51.26 28.53 -1.29
N LEU A 520 52.29 28.21 -0.50
CA LEU A 520 52.17 28.03 0.95
C LEU A 520 51.74 29.32 1.64
N ALA A 521 52.37 30.45 1.32
CA ALA A 521 51.99 31.75 1.86
C ALA A 521 50.54 32.11 1.51
N GLN A 522 50.11 31.84 0.28
CA GLN A 522 48.71 32.02 -0.15
C GLN A 522 47.75 31.12 0.64
N GLY A 523 48.07 29.83 0.80
CA GLY A 523 47.26 28.89 1.57
C GLY A 523 47.10 29.34 3.03
N LEU A 524 48.19 29.78 3.66
CA LEU A 524 48.16 30.33 5.02
C LEU A 524 47.33 31.61 5.11
N ALA A 525 47.39 32.51 4.12
CA ALA A 525 46.59 33.73 4.12
C ALA A 525 45.08 33.43 4.21
N PHE A 526 44.59 32.43 3.47
CA PHE A 526 43.19 31.99 3.57
C PHE A 526 42.86 31.38 4.94
N LEU A 527 43.77 30.60 5.53
CA LEU A 527 43.57 30.04 6.88
C LEU A 527 43.56 31.13 7.96
N TYR A 528 44.38 32.16 7.82
CA TYR A 528 44.37 33.32 8.72
C TYR A 528 43.09 34.16 8.55
N ASN A 529 42.57 34.30 7.34
CA ASN A 529 41.27 34.93 7.13
C ASN A 529 40.14 34.10 7.76
N ASN A 530 40.17 32.77 7.62
CA ASN A 530 39.25 31.88 8.33
C ASN A 530 39.30 32.06 9.86
N LEU A 531 40.50 32.18 10.43
CA LEU A 531 40.70 32.45 11.86
C LEU A 531 40.07 33.78 12.29
N GLN A 532 40.23 34.84 11.49
CA GLN A 532 39.63 36.15 11.77
C GLN A 532 38.10 36.10 11.70
N LEU A 533 37.54 35.46 10.67
CA LEU A 533 36.09 35.33 10.46
C LEU A 533 35.40 34.46 11.51
N THR A 534 36.15 33.62 12.22
CA THR A 534 35.65 32.73 13.29
C THR A 534 36.02 33.22 14.68
N GLU A 535 36.47 34.48 14.82
CA GLU A 535 36.82 35.11 16.09
C GLU A 535 37.87 34.32 16.90
N ASN A 536 38.82 33.68 16.21
CA ASN A 536 39.82 32.79 16.79
C ASN A 536 39.25 31.54 17.49
N SER A 537 38.22 30.92 16.87
CA SER A 537 37.65 29.67 17.37
C SER A 537 38.68 28.57 17.58
N GLN A 538 38.34 27.62 18.47
CA GLN A 538 39.20 26.47 18.76
C GLN A 538 39.52 25.67 17.48
N GLU A 539 38.55 25.49 16.60
CA GLU A 539 38.69 24.81 15.31
C GLU A 539 39.68 25.51 14.37
N ALA A 540 39.58 26.83 14.22
CA ALA A 540 40.44 27.57 13.32
C ALA A 540 41.90 27.57 13.80
N LEU A 541 42.13 27.69 15.12
CA LEU A 541 43.45 27.55 15.74
C LEU A 541 44.04 26.15 15.49
N TYR A 542 43.23 25.10 15.65
CA TYR A 542 43.63 23.73 15.36
C TYR A 542 43.98 23.53 13.90
N ASN A 543 43.18 24.07 12.98
CA ASN A 543 43.42 23.95 11.54
C ASN A 543 44.72 24.65 11.11
N ILE A 544 45.06 25.81 11.72
CA ILE A 544 46.37 26.45 11.51
C ILE A 544 47.51 25.60 12.07
N ALA A 545 47.35 25.04 13.28
CA ALA A 545 48.35 24.14 13.87
C ALA A 545 48.60 22.91 12.97
N ARG A 546 47.51 22.32 12.45
CA ARG A 546 47.56 21.21 11.48
C ARG A 546 48.25 21.61 10.20
N ALA A 547 47.98 22.79 9.64
CA ALA A 547 48.64 23.26 8.44
C ALA A 547 50.15 23.42 8.64
N TYR A 548 50.59 24.04 9.74
CA TYR A 548 52.01 24.16 10.09
C TYR A 548 52.68 22.80 10.28
N HIS A 549 52.02 21.89 11.00
CA HIS A 549 52.52 20.54 11.21
C HIS A 549 52.66 19.81 9.87
N HIS A 550 51.67 19.94 9.00
CA HIS A 550 51.62 19.25 7.71
C HIS A 550 52.77 19.64 6.76
N VAL A 551 53.22 20.91 6.82
CA VAL A 551 54.34 21.41 6.01
C VAL A 551 55.70 21.35 6.72
N GLY A 552 55.75 20.81 7.95
CA GLY A 552 56.99 20.61 8.71
C GLY A 552 57.43 21.79 9.59
N LEU A 553 56.61 22.83 9.74
CA LEU A 553 56.88 23.98 10.62
C LEU A 553 56.48 23.65 12.07
N VAL A 554 57.13 22.63 12.64
CA VAL A 554 56.70 21.98 13.89
C VAL A 554 56.73 22.90 15.12
N SER A 555 57.65 23.85 15.21
CA SER A 555 57.71 24.79 16.35
C SER A 555 56.50 25.73 16.36
N LEU A 556 56.07 26.21 15.18
CA LEU A 556 54.85 27.02 15.05
C LEU A 556 53.61 26.17 15.33
N ALA A 557 53.59 24.93 14.82
CA ALA A 557 52.50 23.99 15.09
C ALA A 557 52.31 23.75 16.60
N ALA A 558 53.40 23.53 17.34
CA ALA A 558 53.37 23.34 18.80
C ALA A 558 52.71 24.53 19.51
N SER A 559 53.15 25.75 19.20
CA SER A 559 52.57 26.97 19.79
C SER A 559 51.07 27.12 19.52
N TYR A 560 50.59 26.75 18.33
CA TYR A 560 49.15 26.80 18.03
C TYR A 560 48.37 25.65 18.70
N TYR A 561 48.91 24.44 18.81
CA TYR A 561 48.25 23.38 19.59
C TYR A 561 48.12 23.76 21.06
N GLU A 562 49.14 24.41 21.65
CA GLU A 562 49.06 24.94 23.02
C GLU A 562 47.93 25.97 23.18
N LYS A 563 47.72 26.85 22.19
CA LYS A 563 46.56 27.77 22.17
C LYS A 563 45.23 27.01 22.13
N VAL A 564 45.15 25.93 21.35
CA VAL A 564 43.95 25.09 21.29
C VAL A 564 43.68 24.41 22.65
N LEU A 565 44.72 23.92 23.33
CA LEU A 565 44.60 23.32 24.66
C LEU A 565 44.14 24.32 25.72
N ALA A 566 44.50 25.60 25.57
CA ALA A 566 44.06 26.69 26.43
C ALA A 566 42.63 27.19 26.13
N ALA A 567 42.10 26.92 24.94
CA ALA A 567 40.76 27.32 24.52
C ALA A 567 39.70 26.30 24.96
N CYS A 568 38.56 26.78 25.45
CA CYS A 568 37.38 25.97 25.74
C CYS A 568 36.29 26.29 24.72
N GLU A 569 35.87 25.29 23.95
CA GLU A 569 34.78 25.42 22.97
C GLU A 569 33.48 24.86 23.55
N LYS A 570 32.35 25.51 23.26
CA LYS A 570 31.02 24.98 23.59
C LYS A 570 30.50 24.20 22.38
N ASP A 571 29.73 23.14 22.64
CA ASP A 571 29.08 22.40 21.56
C ASP A 571 28.05 23.28 20.84
N TYR A 572 28.01 23.19 19.51
CA TYR A 572 27.03 23.87 18.66
C TYR A 572 26.01 22.88 18.12
N PRO A 573 24.71 23.22 18.10
CA PRO A 573 23.69 22.32 17.61
C PRO A 573 23.99 21.89 16.17
N ILE A 574 24.03 20.58 15.94
CA ILE A 574 24.22 20.01 14.61
C ILE A 574 23.03 20.44 13.74
N PRO A 575 23.26 21.04 12.55
CA PRO A 575 22.18 21.45 11.68
C PRO A 575 21.28 20.27 11.30
N LYS A 576 19.98 20.38 11.60
CA LYS A 576 18.99 19.39 11.18
C LYS A 576 18.87 19.41 9.66
N LEU A 577 19.14 18.29 9.01
CA LEU A 577 18.88 18.16 7.57
C LEU A 577 17.37 18.02 7.35
N LEU A 578 16.93 18.31 6.11
CA LEU A 578 15.53 18.11 5.76
C LEU A 578 15.16 16.66 6.05
N ASN A 579 14.05 16.47 6.75
CA ASN A 579 13.42 15.16 6.92
C ASN A 579 14.26 14.14 7.72
N GLU A 580 15.16 14.61 8.60
CA GLU A 580 15.77 13.78 9.63
C GLU A 580 14.97 13.82 10.93
N ASN A 581 14.59 12.64 11.42
CA ASN A 581 14.02 12.49 12.76
C ASN A 581 15.13 12.72 13.81
N SER A 582 14.75 13.36 14.92
CA SER A 582 15.63 13.88 15.99
C SER A 582 16.39 12.81 16.82
N GLU A 583 16.91 11.74 16.21
CA GLU A 583 17.70 10.73 16.93
C GLU A 583 19.07 11.26 17.42
N MET A 584 19.49 12.44 16.96
CA MET A 584 20.77 13.06 17.35
C MET A 584 20.75 13.80 18.70
N GLU A 585 19.64 13.79 19.44
CA GLU A 585 19.55 14.42 20.77
C GLU A 585 20.40 13.70 21.85
N ASN A 586 20.96 12.53 21.55
CA ASN A 586 21.72 11.69 22.49
C ASN A 586 23.26 11.77 22.35
N MET A 587 23.84 12.79 21.70
CA MET A 587 25.30 12.92 21.64
C MET A 587 25.90 13.29 23.01
N LYS A 588 27.02 12.66 23.36
CA LYS A 588 27.79 13.02 24.55
C LYS A 588 28.32 14.46 24.40
N PRO A 589 28.28 15.27 25.48
CA PRO A 589 28.83 16.61 25.45
C PRO A 589 30.34 16.60 25.15
N GLY A 590 30.83 17.63 24.49
CA GLY A 590 32.22 17.82 24.07
C GLY A 590 32.55 17.30 22.68
N TYR A 591 31.57 17.12 21.78
CA TYR A 591 31.85 16.65 20.41
C TYR A 591 32.48 17.71 19.51
N CYS A 592 32.44 18.99 19.90
CA CYS A 592 33.19 20.06 19.25
C CYS A 592 34.59 20.29 19.85
N ASP A 593 34.94 19.61 20.96
CA ASP A 593 36.18 19.87 21.68
C ASP A 593 37.39 19.16 21.04
N LEU A 594 38.30 19.95 20.47
CA LEU A 594 39.50 19.49 19.76
C LEU A 594 40.75 19.39 20.64
N ARG A 595 40.62 19.52 21.97
CA ARG A 595 41.77 19.43 22.89
C ARG A 595 42.44 18.05 22.85
N ARG A 596 41.66 16.98 22.66
CA ARG A 596 42.19 15.61 22.61
C ARG A 596 43.05 15.39 21.37
N GLU A 597 42.56 15.80 20.21
CA GLU A 597 43.25 15.72 18.92
C GLU A 597 44.50 16.61 18.91
N SER A 598 44.41 17.80 19.52
CA SER A 598 45.53 18.72 19.66
C SER A 598 46.61 18.17 20.56
N ALA A 599 46.24 17.63 21.73
CA ALA A 599 47.15 16.99 22.66
C ALA A 599 47.86 15.81 22.01
N TYR A 600 47.13 14.96 21.27
CA TYR A 600 47.72 13.84 20.56
C TYR A 600 48.76 14.28 19.53
N ASN A 601 48.44 15.30 18.72
CA ASN A 601 49.36 15.85 17.72
C ASN A 601 50.57 16.56 18.35
N LEU A 602 50.38 17.28 19.46
CA LEU A 602 51.45 17.93 20.20
C LEU A 602 52.41 16.91 20.82
N HIS A 603 51.87 15.82 21.36
CA HIS A 603 52.68 14.70 21.86
C HIS A 603 53.59 14.13 20.77
N LEU A 604 53.12 14.02 19.51
CA LEU A 604 53.94 13.51 18.41
C LEU A 604 55.13 14.44 18.13
N ILE A 605 54.92 15.75 18.21
CA ILE A 605 56.00 16.75 18.06
C ILE A 605 57.00 16.59 19.20
N TYR A 606 56.55 16.56 20.45
CA TYR A 606 57.44 16.41 21.60
C TYR A 606 58.21 15.10 21.57
N LYS A 607 57.54 13.98 21.23
CA LYS A 607 58.18 12.67 21.05
C LYS A 607 59.27 12.72 19.99
N ASN A 608 59.00 13.29 18.82
CA ASN A 608 59.98 13.39 17.74
C ASN A 608 61.15 14.32 18.07
N SER A 609 60.94 15.31 18.96
CA SER A 609 62.00 16.19 19.46
C SER A 609 62.84 15.57 20.59
N GLY A 610 62.46 14.40 21.13
CA GLY A 610 63.11 13.76 22.27
C GLY A 610 62.61 14.23 23.65
N ALA A 611 61.62 15.12 23.71
CA ALA A 611 61.01 15.60 24.94
C ALA A 611 59.95 14.60 25.47
N PHE A 612 60.39 13.40 25.84
CA PHE A 612 59.50 12.29 26.21
C PHE A 612 58.63 12.57 27.43
N ASP A 613 59.14 13.34 28.40
CA ASP A 613 58.38 13.69 29.62
C ASP A 613 57.21 14.61 29.30
N LEU A 614 57.43 15.65 28.49
CA LEU A 614 56.36 16.52 27.98
C LEU A 614 55.35 15.74 27.15
N ALA A 615 55.83 14.86 26.27
CA ALA A 615 54.96 14.00 25.46
C ALA A 615 54.03 13.12 26.32
N ARG A 616 54.57 12.54 27.41
CA ARG A 616 53.80 11.74 28.37
C ARG A 616 52.83 12.59 29.19
N GLN A 617 53.27 13.78 29.62
CA GLN A 617 52.47 14.70 30.42
C GLN A 617 51.24 15.20 29.65
N VAL A 618 51.40 15.60 28.39
CA VAL A 618 50.30 16.06 27.54
C VAL A 618 49.23 14.98 27.37
N LEU A 619 49.64 13.74 27.08
CA LEU A 619 48.69 12.62 26.97
C LEU A 619 47.97 12.36 28.30
N LYS A 620 48.68 12.39 29.42
CA LYS A 620 48.09 12.17 30.75
C LYS A 620 47.03 13.23 31.08
N ASN A 621 47.29 14.49 30.75
CA ASN A 621 46.44 15.61 31.09
C ASN A 621 45.18 15.71 30.22
N HIS A 622 45.25 15.30 28.95
CA HIS A 622 44.20 15.61 27.97
C HIS A 622 43.63 14.38 27.24
N CYS A 623 44.31 13.23 27.24
CA CYS A 623 43.90 12.04 26.49
C CYS A 623 43.52 10.84 27.39
N THR A 624 43.22 11.08 28.66
CA THR A 624 42.73 10.05 29.60
C THR A 624 41.19 10.01 29.60
N PHE A 625 40.63 8.80 29.77
CA PHE A 625 39.19 8.51 29.66
C PHE A 625 38.43 8.80 30.93
#